data_AF-A0A7C4ZW83-F1
#
_entry.id   AF-A0A7C4ZW83-F1
#
_cell.length_a   1.000
_cell.length_b   1.000
_cell.length_c   1.000
_cell.angle_alpha   90.00
_cell.angle_beta   90.00
_cell.angle_gamma   90.00
#
_symmetry.space_group_name_H-M   'P 1'
#
loop_
_entity.id
_entity.type
_entity.pdbx_description
1 polymer ?
#
loop_
_entity_poly.entity_id
_entity_poly.type
_entity_poly.pdbx_seq_one_letter_code
_entity_poly.pdbx_strand_id
1 'polypeptide(L)'
;MTSVGLVFFPLDQQLELWEAHWSEGLAKEASWLSGVLPSFEQAEETFARIGHLSMSDSTIWRRARRWGEGFRQVEKERQAAANRVAQLGEVGPSPVKAVERMGVGIDGAKIHIRQEGWKELKVGCVFDIEVRLIFDPETKEHLEQGHAVNHSYVAHLGGPERFGELLWAAAQQRGWEQHYDTQAVGDGAPWIWNLVNFHFYDSLQTIDYYHASEHLHQAADLLYPTDPEAAQRWLNRNETRLFQGHADQIAANLAQAASGHSQRHKDLRTEADYFGKHKRRMQYLEFREEGYPIGSGMVESEAKQFKARFCGPGMRWSREGAERLIPIRAAIMSHQFDTLWPIVYNLPQN
;
A
#
# COMPACT_ATOMS: atom_id res chain seq x y z
N MET A 1 -42.37 -32.71 -1.94
CA MET A 1 -41.26 -31.81 -2.31
C MET A 1 -41.80 -30.83 -3.33
N THR A 2 -42.18 -29.64 -2.89
CA THR A 2 -42.63 -28.55 -3.76
C THR A 2 -41.39 -27.81 -4.24
N SER A 3 -41.09 -27.91 -5.54
CA SER A 3 -40.07 -27.08 -6.18
C SER A 3 -40.56 -25.64 -6.18
N VAL A 4 -39.85 -24.75 -5.47
CA VAL A 4 -40.09 -23.31 -5.58
C VAL A 4 -39.49 -22.87 -6.92
N GLY A 5 -40.36 -22.59 -7.89
CA GLY A 5 -39.93 -21.97 -9.14
C GLY A 5 -39.43 -20.55 -8.87
N LEU A 6 -38.30 -20.18 -9.45
CA LEU A 6 -37.86 -18.80 -9.54
C LEU A 6 -38.90 -18.02 -10.36
N VAL A 7 -39.76 -17.27 -9.70
CA VAL A 7 -40.70 -16.34 -10.34
C VAL A 7 -39.93 -15.04 -10.56
N PHE A 8 -39.53 -14.76 -11.81
CA PHE A 8 -39.03 -13.46 -12.22
C PHE A 8 -40.22 -12.56 -12.60
N PHE A 9 -40.34 -11.39 -11.98
CA PHE A 9 -41.38 -10.43 -12.36
C PHE A 9 -40.93 -9.63 -13.60
N PRO A 10 -41.82 -9.35 -14.57
CA PRO A 10 -41.48 -8.55 -15.76
C PRO A 10 -40.93 -7.16 -15.44
N LEU A 11 -41.32 -6.58 -14.30
CA LEU A 11 -40.79 -5.30 -13.83
C LEU A 11 -39.35 -5.43 -13.31
N ASP A 12 -39.01 -6.54 -12.67
CA ASP A 12 -37.64 -6.83 -12.21
C ASP A 12 -36.69 -6.98 -13.40
N GLN A 13 -37.17 -7.55 -14.51
CA GLN A 13 -36.41 -7.64 -15.76
C GLN A 13 -36.27 -6.27 -16.46
N GLN A 14 -37.29 -5.41 -16.39
CA GLN A 14 -37.23 -4.04 -16.91
C GLN A 14 -36.33 -3.11 -16.09
N LEU A 15 -36.22 -3.36 -14.78
CA LEU A 15 -35.41 -2.59 -13.84
C LEU A 15 -34.02 -3.19 -13.58
N GLU A 16 -33.67 -4.28 -14.27
CA GLU A 16 -32.40 -5.00 -14.10
C GLU A 16 -32.14 -5.36 -12.61
N LEU A 17 -33.17 -5.88 -11.94
CA LEU A 17 -33.11 -6.36 -10.55
C LEU A 17 -32.59 -7.81 -10.53
N TRP A 18 -31.28 -7.98 -10.65
CA TRP A 18 -30.63 -9.30 -10.66
C TRP A 18 -30.39 -9.86 -9.24
N GLU A 19 -30.51 -9.02 -8.22
CA GLU A 19 -30.71 -9.45 -6.84
C GLU A 19 -32.18 -9.26 -6.48
N ALA A 20 -32.75 -10.22 -5.74
CA ALA A 20 -34.19 -10.30 -5.46
C ALA A 20 -34.87 -9.03 -4.88
N HIS A 21 -34.13 -7.97 -4.55
CA HIS A 21 -34.66 -6.75 -3.93
C HIS A 21 -33.88 -5.44 -4.25
N TRP A 22 -32.81 -5.45 -5.07
CA TRP A 22 -31.96 -4.26 -5.28
C TRP A 22 -31.46 -4.14 -6.71
N SER A 23 -31.47 -2.92 -7.26
CA SER A 23 -30.89 -2.63 -8.58
C SER A 23 -29.37 -2.70 -8.55
N GLU A 24 -28.76 -2.89 -9.73
CA GLU A 24 -27.31 -2.78 -9.89
C GLU A 24 -26.76 -1.51 -9.24
N GLY A 25 -27.39 -0.36 -9.54
CA GLY A 25 -26.97 0.93 -8.99
C GLY A 25 -26.95 0.95 -7.47
N LEU A 26 -27.98 0.42 -6.79
CA LEU A 26 -28.00 0.37 -5.33
C LEU A 26 -26.99 -0.62 -4.76
N ALA A 27 -26.78 -1.75 -5.43
CA ALA A 27 -25.75 -2.72 -5.05
C ALA A 27 -24.34 -2.11 -5.18
N LYS A 28 -24.12 -1.30 -6.23
CA LYS A 28 -22.88 -0.55 -6.49
C LYS A 28 -22.61 0.44 -5.38
N GLU A 29 -23.56 1.34 -5.12
CA GLU A 29 -23.40 2.39 -4.10
C GLU A 29 -23.24 1.79 -2.70
N ALA A 30 -23.95 0.69 -2.39
CA ALA A 30 -23.81 0.03 -1.10
C ALA A 30 -22.40 -0.57 -0.92
N SER A 31 -21.85 -1.15 -1.99
CA SER A 31 -20.50 -1.67 -2.01
C SER A 31 -19.47 -0.55 -1.90
N TRP A 32 -19.66 0.56 -2.62
CA TRP A 32 -18.79 1.73 -2.55
C TRP A 32 -18.76 2.35 -1.15
N LEU A 33 -19.94 2.66 -0.59
CA LEU A 33 -20.06 3.22 0.77
C LEU A 33 -19.47 2.29 1.83
N SER A 34 -19.59 0.97 1.65
CA SER A 34 -18.98 0.00 2.56
C SER A 34 -17.45 0.13 2.63
N GLY A 35 -16.81 0.53 1.54
CA GLY A 35 -15.37 0.77 1.46
C GLY A 35 -14.96 2.18 1.84
N VAL A 36 -15.78 3.20 1.58
CA VAL A 36 -15.46 4.61 1.90
C VAL A 36 -15.65 4.93 3.38
N LEU A 37 -16.80 4.57 3.93
CA LEU A 37 -17.20 5.02 5.26
C LEU A 37 -16.59 4.16 6.38
N PRO A 38 -16.27 4.76 7.54
CA PRO A 38 -15.74 4.05 8.70
C PRO A 38 -16.58 2.84 9.15
N SER A 39 -17.91 2.89 9.08
CA SER A 39 -18.79 1.81 9.53
C SER A 39 -19.98 1.56 8.59
N PHE A 40 -20.57 0.35 8.69
CA PHE A 40 -21.80 0.02 7.96
C PHE A 40 -23.01 0.81 8.48
N GLU A 41 -23.02 1.16 9.77
CA GLU A 41 -24.03 2.05 10.38
C GLU A 41 -24.01 3.45 9.74
N GLN A 42 -22.82 4.01 9.49
CA GLN A 42 -22.71 5.29 8.78
C GLN A 42 -23.16 5.17 7.32
N ALA A 43 -22.97 4.01 6.68
CA ALA A 43 -23.50 3.76 5.34
C ALA A 43 -25.03 3.69 5.34
N GLU A 44 -25.63 3.04 6.34
CA GLU A 44 -27.09 3.05 6.55
C GLU A 44 -27.61 4.48 6.76
N GLU A 45 -26.98 5.26 7.65
CA GLU A 45 -27.35 6.67 7.87
C GLU A 45 -27.26 7.48 6.57
N THR A 46 -26.22 7.26 5.77
CA THR A 46 -26.03 7.94 4.48
C THR A 46 -27.14 7.59 3.49
N PHE A 47 -27.51 6.31 3.36
CA PHE A 47 -28.63 5.90 2.52
C PHE A 47 -29.96 6.50 2.98
N ALA A 48 -30.21 6.51 4.29
CA ALA A 48 -31.45 7.07 4.85
C ALA A 48 -31.53 8.58 4.65
N ARG A 49 -30.42 9.30 4.90
CA ARG A 49 -30.39 10.76 4.94
C ARG A 49 -30.25 11.42 3.57
N ILE A 50 -29.40 10.87 2.69
CA ILE A 50 -29.10 11.44 1.38
C ILE A 50 -29.85 10.69 0.29
N GLY A 51 -29.84 9.36 0.35
CA GLY A 51 -30.51 8.52 -0.64
C GLY A 51 -32.03 8.43 -0.46
N HIS A 52 -32.55 8.79 0.72
CA HIS A 52 -33.95 8.54 1.13
C HIS A 52 -34.38 7.07 0.96
N LEU A 53 -33.43 6.14 1.15
CA LEU A 53 -33.62 4.71 1.00
C LEU A 53 -33.36 4.00 2.33
N SER A 54 -34.22 3.02 2.65
CA SER A 54 -34.03 2.18 3.83
C SER A 54 -33.20 0.96 3.46
N MET A 55 -31.92 0.96 3.85
CA MET A 55 -31.04 -0.19 3.74
C MET A 55 -30.24 -0.35 5.04
N SER A 56 -30.53 -1.42 5.79
CA SER A 56 -29.85 -1.68 7.06
C SER A 56 -28.37 -1.98 6.89
N ASP A 57 -27.58 -1.67 7.91
CA ASP A 57 -26.15 -1.96 8.02
C ASP A 57 -25.82 -3.43 7.67
N SER A 58 -26.66 -4.36 8.11
CA SER A 58 -26.52 -5.80 7.88
C SER A 58 -26.76 -6.15 6.41
N THR A 59 -27.64 -5.41 5.72
CA THR A 59 -27.87 -5.56 4.29
C THR A 59 -26.67 -5.05 3.51
N ILE A 60 -26.17 -3.85 3.84
CA ILE A 60 -24.97 -3.27 3.24
C ILE A 60 -23.77 -4.21 3.44
N TRP A 61 -23.60 -4.76 4.64
CA TRP A 61 -22.56 -5.74 4.94
C TRP A 61 -22.68 -7.02 4.09
N ARG A 62 -23.89 -7.55 3.89
CA ARG A 62 -24.11 -8.71 3.00
C ARG A 62 -23.72 -8.39 1.55
N ARG A 63 -24.00 -7.18 1.06
CA ARG A 63 -23.59 -6.72 -0.28
C ARG A 63 -22.08 -6.58 -0.39
N ALA A 64 -21.44 -5.94 0.60
CA ALA A 64 -19.98 -5.86 0.66
C ALA A 64 -19.32 -7.24 0.64
N ARG A 65 -19.90 -8.24 1.34
CA ARG A 65 -19.42 -9.62 1.24
C ARG A 65 -19.62 -10.20 -0.15
N ARG A 66 -20.81 -10.09 -0.73
CA ARG A 66 -21.08 -10.66 -2.05
C ARG A 66 -20.16 -10.06 -3.11
N TRP A 67 -20.15 -8.74 -3.25
CA TRP A 67 -19.41 -8.06 -4.31
C TRP A 67 -17.92 -8.03 -4.04
N GLY A 68 -17.51 -8.03 -2.77
CA GLY A 68 -16.11 -8.21 -2.38
C GLY A 68 -15.53 -9.53 -2.88
N GLU A 69 -16.33 -10.61 -2.95
CA GLU A 69 -15.90 -11.85 -3.59
C GLU A 69 -15.62 -11.68 -5.08
N GLY A 70 -16.48 -10.94 -5.79
CA GLY A 70 -16.28 -10.66 -7.21
C GLY A 70 -15.02 -9.81 -7.46
N PHE A 71 -14.76 -8.80 -6.62
CA PHE A 71 -13.49 -8.05 -6.68
C PHE A 71 -12.27 -8.97 -6.45
N ARG A 72 -12.33 -9.92 -5.50
CA ARG A 72 -11.26 -10.91 -5.32
C ARG A 72 -11.08 -11.81 -6.54
N GLN A 73 -12.18 -12.18 -7.20
CA GLN A 73 -12.12 -13.03 -8.38
C GLN A 73 -11.45 -12.29 -9.55
N VAL A 74 -11.79 -11.01 -9.76
CA VAL A 74 -11.08 -10.16 -10.72
C VAL A 74 -9.58 -10.09 -10.41
N GLU A 75 -9.19 -9.84 -9.15
CA GLU A 75 -7.77 -9.84 -8.76
C GLU A 75 -7.06 -11.17 -9.07
N LYS A 76 -7.71 -12.31 -8.79
CA LYS A 76 -7.16 -13.64 -9.11
C LYS A 76 -6.95 -13.82 -10.62
N GLU A 77 -7.90 -13.39 -11.44
CA GLU A 77 -7.80 -13.47 -12.90
C GLU A 77 -6.67 -12.57 -13.44
N ARG A 78 -6.56 -11.35 -12.90
CA ARG A 78 -5.49 -10.40 -13.22
C ARG A 78 -4.11 -10.99 -12.88
N GLN A 79 -4.00 -11.61 -11.72
CA GLN A 79 -2.77 -12.28 -11.31
C GLN A 79 -2.43 -13.49 -12.18
N ALA A 80 -3.41 -14.33 -12.50
CA ALA A 80 -3.20 -15.46 -13.41
C ALA A 80 -2.80 -15.02 -14.82
N ALA A 81 -3.28 -13.86 -15.29
CA ALA A 81 -2.82 -13.25 -16.54
C ALA A 81 -1.35 -12.81 -16.45
N ALA A 82 -0.97 -12.08 -15.40
CA ALA A 82 0.41 -11.62 -15.19
C ALA A 82 1.41 -12.80 -15.14
N ASN A 83 1.06 -13.89 -14.45
CA ASN A 83 1.90 -15.08 -14.36
C ASN A 83 2.04 -15.83 -15.70
N ARG A 84 1.02 -15.81 -16.57
CA ARG A 84 1.10 -16.45 -17.89
C ARG A 84 2.05 -15.73 -18.84
N VAL A 85 2.04 -14.40 -18.82
CA VAL A 85 2.98 -13.58 -19.62
C VAL A 85 4.43 -13.93 -19.24
N ALA A 86 4.73 -14.05 -17.94
CA ALA A 86 6.06 -14.43 -17.47
C ALA A 86 6.48 -15.86 -17.90
N GLN A 87 5.54 -16.81 -17.98
CA GLN A 87 5.83 -18.21 -18.32
C GLN A 87 5.99 -18.48 -19.82
N LEU A 88 5.25 -17.76 -20.66
CA LEU A 88 5.27 -18.01 -22.10
C LEU A 88 6.53 -17.44 -22.77
N GLY A 89 7.28 -16.55 -22.10
CA GLY A 89 8.46 -15.92 -22.68
C GLY A 89 8.17 -15.30 -24.05
N GLU A 90 6.92 -14.87 -24.27
CA GLU A 90 6.49 -14.27 -25.54
C GLU A 90 7.24 -12.96 -25.68
N VAL A 91 8.41 -13.04 -26.32
CA VAL A 91 9.17 -11.93 -26.87
C VAL A 91 8.34 -11.42 -28.05
N GLY A 92 7.23 -10.76 -27.76
CA GLY A 92 6.65 -9.78 -28.68
C GLY A 92 7.71 -8.73 -29.02
N PRO A 93 7.54 -7.96 -30.10
CA PRO A 93 8.47 -6.87 -30.41
C PRO A 93 8.68 -6.05 -29.14
N SER A 94 9.94 -5.90 -28.72
CA SER A 94 10.31 -5.20 -27.50
C SER A 94 9.55 -3.87 -27.52
N PRO A 95 8.56 -3.67 -26.63
CA PRO A 95 7.77 -2.45 -26.67
C PRO A 95 8.76 -1.29 -26.58
N VAL A 96 8.57 -0.26 -27.41
CA VAL A 96 9.36 0.96 -27.31
C VAL A 96 9.21 1.42 -25.88
N LYS A 97 10.29 1.30 -25.12
CA LYS A 97 10.23 1.55 -23.70
C LYS A 97 9.83 3.01 -23.47
N ALA A 98 8.89 3.24 -22.57
CA ALA A 98 8.39 4.55 -22.23
C ALA A 98 9.51 5.37 -21.58
N VAL A 99 9.50 6.69 -21.83
CA VAL A 99 10.39 7.66 -21.17
C VAL A 99 9.94 7.92 -19.73
N GLU A 100 8.67 7.62 -19.44
CA GLU A 100 8.09 7.76 -18.12
C GLU A 100 8.77 6.81 -17.12
N ARG A 101 8.76 7.21 -15.86
CA ARG A 101 9.37 6.45 -14.75
C ARG A 101 8.26 5.93 -13.85
N MET A 102 8.48 4.74 -13.27
CA MET A 102 7.49 4.12 -12.39
C MET A 102 8.09 3.74 -11.05
N GLY A 103 7.27 3.68 -10.02
CA GLY A 103 7.70 3.21 -8.72
C GLY A 103 6.70 2.29 -8.04
N VAL A 104 7.22 1.49 -7.11
CA VAL A 104 6.44 0.78 -6.11
C VAL A 104 6.79 1.26 -4.70
N GLY A 105 5.77 1.52 -3.89
CA GLY A 105 5.87 1.79 -2.46
C GLY A 105 5.31 0.62 -1.68
N ILE A 106 5.99 0.15 -0.64
CA ILE A 106 5.55 -0.99 0.18
C ILE A 106 5.57 -0.63 1.66
N ASP A 107 4.48 -0.92 2.35
CA ASP A 107 4.31 -0.70 3.80
C ASP A 107 3.38 -1.77 4.42
N GLY A 108 3.27 -1.79 5.75
CA GLY A 108 2.38 -2.66 6.51
C GLY A 108 1.57 -1.91 7.57
N ALA A 109 0.26 -2.11 7.59
CA ALA A 109 -0.62 -1.67 8.67
C ALA A 109 -1.03 -2.85 9.58
N LYS A 110 -1.27 -2.62 10.87
CA LYS A 110 -1.88 -3.63 11.75
C LYS A 110 -3.40 -3.47 11.83
N ILE A 111 -4.12 -4.56 11.64
CA ILE A 111 -5.58 -4.66 11.85
C ILE A 111 -5.91 -5.82 12.80
N HIS A 112 -7.00 -5.71 13.55
CA HIS A 112 -7.37 -6.71 14.55
C HIS A 112 -8.36 -7.75 14.01
N ILE A 113 -7.94 -9.01 13.98
CA ILE A 113 -8.76 -10.16 13.55
C ILE A 113 -9.20 -10.97 14.76
N ARG A 114 -10.50 -11.24 14.86
CA ARG A 114 -11.10 -12.04 15.94
C ARG A 114 -10.42 -13.42 15.98
N GLN A 115 -10.12 -13.91 17.19
CA GLN A 115 -9.44 -15.19 17.45
C GLN A 115 -7.97 -15.27 16.97
N GLU A 116 -7.51 -14.31 16.17
CA GLU A 116 -6.15 -14.30 15.60
C GLU A 116 -5.27 -13.16 16.14
N GLY A 117 -5.88 -12.13 16.74
CA GLY A 117 -5.19 -10.95 17.28
C GLY A 117 -4.81 -9.93 16.20
N TRP A 118 -3.76 -9.15 16.48
CA TRP A 118 -3.23 -8.18 15.52
C TRP A 118 -2.51 -8.89 14.37
N LYS A 119 -2.97 -8.62 13.14
CA LYS A 119 -2.38 -9.12 11.90
C LYS A 119 -1.93 -7.96 11.04
N GLU A 120 -0.89 -8.22 10.27
CA GLU A 120 -0.36 -7.24 9.33
C GLU A 120 -1.10 -7.33 8.00
N LEU A 121 -1.70 -6.22 7.61
CA LEU A 121 -2.19 -5.93 6.29
C LEU A 121 -1.04 -5.29 5.51
N LYS A 122 -0.49 -6.01 4.54
CA LYS A 122 0.54 -5.47 3.63
C LYS A 122 -0.14 -4.58 2.62
N VAL A 123 0.45 -3.42 2.34
CA VAL A 123 -0.08 -2.42 1.41
C VAL A 123 1.01 -2.08 0.41
N GLY A 124 0.64 -2.05 -0.85
CA GLY A 124 1.50 -1.70 -1.96
C GLY A 124 0.87 -0.59 -2.78
N CYS A 125 1.69 0.31 -3.29
CA CYS A 125 1.30 1.37 -4.20
C CYS A 125 2.16 1.25 -5.46
N VAL A 126 1.55 1.18 -6.64
CA VAL A 126 2.23 1.39 -7.92
C VAL A 126 1.90 2.80 -8.39
N PHE A 127 2.90 3.54 -8.85
CA PHE A 127 2.76 4.96 -9.16
C PHE A 127 3.67 5.39 -10.31
N ASP A 128 3.29 6.46 -11.00
CA ASP A 128 4.19 7.11 -11.94
C ASP A 128 5.04 8.14 -11.19
N ILE A 129 6.26 8.39 -11.67
CA ILE A 129 7.17 9.36 -11.08
C ILE A 129 7.20 10.61 -11.96
N GLU A 130 6.72 11.72 -11.42
CA GLU A 130 6.80 13.05 -12.02
C GLU A 130 7.77 13.94 -11.25
N VAL A 131 8.60 14.70 -11.96
CA VAL A 131 9.39 15.78 -11.35
C VAL A 131 8.54 17.05 -11.29
N ARG A 132 8.42 17.64 -10.11
CA ARG A 132 7.70 18.90 -9.90
C ARG A 132 8.59 19.91 -9.20
N LEU A 133 8.35 21.18 -9.51
CA LEU A 133 9.00 22.31 -8.85
C LEU A 133 8.24 22.64 -7.55
N ILE A 134 8.84 22.42 -6.39
CA ILE A 134 8.27 22.75 -5.09
C ILE A 134 9.00 23.95 -4.48
N PHE A 135 8.26 24.86 -3.85
CA PHE A 135 8.86 25.89 -3.02
C PHE A 135 9.24 25.31 -1.65
N ASP A 136 10.53 25.35 -1.32
CA ASP A 136 11.04 24.99 -0.01
C ASP A 136 11.02 26.24 0.90
N PRO A 137 10.20 26.26 1.97
CA PRO A 137 10.11 27.40 2.87
C PRO A 137 11.38 27.62 3.72
N GLU A 138 12.22 26.62 3.90
CA GLU A 138 13.45 26.71 4.70
C GLU A 138 14.57 27.41 3.92
N THR A 139 14.84 26.95 2.70
CA THR A 139 15.83 27.58 1.80
C THR A 139 15.29 28.81 1.08
N LYS A 140 13.96 28.95 0.98
CA LYS A 140 13.25 29.95 0.17
C LYS A 140 13.51 29.82 -1.33
N GLU A 141 13.81 28.61 -1.78
CA GLU A 141 14.12 28.31 -3.17
C GLU A 141 13.10 27.34 -3.78
N HIS A 142 13.06 27.30 -5.10
CA HIS A 142 12.29 26.30 -5.83
C HIS A 142 13.20 25.11 -6.13
N LEU A 143 12.79 23.93 -5.68
CA LEU A 143 13.54 22.68 -5.84
C LEU A 143 12.76 21.73 -6.75
N GLU A 144 13.46 21.09 -7.68
CA GLU A 144 12.92 19.95 -8.41
C GLU A 144 12.87 18.73 -7.49
N GLN A 145 11.71 18.09 -7.42
CA GLN A 145 11.48 16.94 -6.56
C GLN A 145 10.64 15.89 -7.28
N GLY A 146 11.04 14.62 -7.15
CA GLY A 146 10.25 13.48 -7.58
C GLY A 146 8.98 13.32 -6.74
N HIS A 147 7.85 13.12 -7.42
CA HIS A 147 6.53 12.87 -6.86
C HIS A 147 5.94 11.58 -7.41
N ALA A 148 5.42 10.76 -6.51
CA ALA A 148 4.52 9.67 -6.87
C ALA A 148 3.15 10.24 -7.25
N VAL A 149 2.65 9.89 -8.43
CA VAL A 149 1.34 10.30 -8.96
C VAL A 149 0.58 9.12 -9.54
N ASN A 150 -0.69 9.33 -9.88
CA ASN A 150 -1.57 8.33 -10.50
C ASN A 150 -1.52 6.99 -9.75
N HIS A 151 -1.84 6.95 -8.46
CA HIS A 151 -1.57 5.77 -7.64
C HIS A 151 -2.51 4.59 -7.94
N SER A 152 -2.00 3.37 -7.77
CA SER A 152 -2.79 2.13 -7.78
C SER A 152 -2.40 1.26 -6.60
N TYR A 153 -3.38 0.85 -5.81
CA TYR A 153 -3.16 0.19 -4.53
C TYR A 153 -3.52 -1.28 -4.57
N VAL A 154 -2.72 -2.04 -3.84
CA VAL A 154 -2.95 -3.46 -3.55
C VAL A 154 -2.80 -3.64 -2.05
N ALA A 155 -3.65 -4.48 -1.45
CA ALA A 155 -3.47 -4.83 -0.06
C ALA A 155 -3.79 -6.31 0.20
N HIS A 156 -3.05 -6.93 1.10
CA HIS A 156 -3.19 -8.35 1.40
C HIS A 156 -3.01 -8.65 2.90
N LEU A 157 -3.99 -9.35 3.47
CA LEU A 157 -3.98 -9.78 4.87
C LEU A 157 -3.31 -11.15 5.02
N GLY A 158 -1.99 -11.19 4.92
CA GLY A 158 -1.25 -12.45 4.94
C GLY A 158 0.25 -12.33 4.75
N GLY A 159 0.82 -13.41 4.21
CA GLY A 159 2.26 -13.53 3.93
C GLY A 159 2.74 -12.60 2.81
N PRO A 160 4.03 -12.24 2.81
CA PRO A 160 4.62 -11.39 1.77
C PRO A 160 4.59 -12.02 0.39
N GLU A 161 4.54 -13.36 0.27
CA GLU A 161 4.59 -14.07 -1.01
C GLU A 161 3.34 -13.75 -1.84
N ARG A 162 2.16 -13.96 -1.26
CA ARG A 162 0.89 -13.68 -1.95
C ARG A 162 0.72 -12.19 -2.23
N PHE A 163 1.17 -11.34 -1.31
CA PHE A 163 1.17 -9.90 -1.50
C PHE A 163 2.07 -9.47 -2.68
N GLY A 164 3.27 -10.04 -2.79
CA GLY A 164 4.20 -9.78 -3.89
C GLY A 164 3.61 -10.14 -5.25
N GLU A 165 2.96 -11.30 -5.36
CA GLU A 165 2.29 -11.68 -6.60
C GLU A 165 1.18 -10.70 -7.01
N LEU A 166 0.40 -10.17 -6.05
CA LEU A 166 -0.66 -9.20 -6.33
C LEU A 166 -0.08 -7.85 -6.74
N LEU A 167 0.97 -7.39 -6.06
CA LEU A 167 1.65 -6.14 -6.39
C LEU A 167 2.34 -6.22 -7.76
N TRP A 168 2.99 -7.34 -8.07
CA TRP A 168 3.56 -7.60 -9.39
C TRP A 168 2.50 -7.59 -10.49
N ALA A 169 1.35 -8.24 -10.26
CA ALA A 169 0.26 -8.21 -11.22
C ALA A 169 -0.26 -6.79 -11.47
N ALA A 170 -0.39 -5.97 -10.42
CA ALA A 170 -0.77 -4.57 -10.56
C ALA A 170 0.28 -3.74 -11.31
N ALA A 171 1.57 -4.00 -11.08
CA ALA A 171 2.67 -3.35 -11.80
C ALA A 171 2.66 -3.72 -13.29
N GLN A 172 2.49 -5.00 -13.62
CA GLN A 172 2.42 -5.46 -15.00
C GLN A 172 1.23 -4.86 -15.77
N GLN A 173 0.10 -4.65 -15.11
CA GLN A 173 -1.05 -3.97 -15.72
C GLN A 173 -0.78 -2.52 -16.11
N ARG A 174 0.19 -1.88 -15.44
CA ARG A 174 0.66 -0.53 -15.77
C ARG A 174 1.84 -0.53 -16.72
N GLY A 175 2.27 -1.69 -17.21
CA GLY A 175 3.38 -1.81 -18.15
C GLY A 175 4.74 -1.67 -17.49
N TRP A 176 4.92 -2.18 -16.26
CA TRP A 176 6.20 -2.11 -15.52
C TRP A 176 7.43 -2.46 -16.39
N GLU A 177 7.40 -3.58 -17.10
CA GLU A 177 8.51 -4.02 -17.99
C GLU A 177 8.78 -3.09 -19.19
N GLN A 178 7.86 -2.17 -19.49
CA GLN A 178 7.99 -1.20 -20.58
C GLN A 178 8.77 0.06 -20.14
N HIS A 179 9.11 0.21 -18.86
CA HIS A 179 9.79 1.40 -18.33
C HIS A 179 11.30 1.12 -18.18
N TYR A 180 12.17 2.09 -18.49
CA TYR A 180 13.61 1.95 -18.29
C TYR A 180 14.02 2.12 -16.83
N ASP A 181 13.35 3.05 -16.16
CA ASP A 181 13.73 3.59 -14.87
C ASP A 181 12.60 3.29 -13.88
N THR A 182 12.83 2.29 -13.04
CA THR A 182 11.87 1.89 -12.01
C THR A 182 12.47 1.99 -10.61
N GLN A 183 11.63 2.30 -9.62
CA GLN A 183 12.06 2.44 -8.22
C GLN A 183 11.20 1.59 -7.27
N ALA A 184 11.81 1.01 -6.25
CA ALA A 184 11.13 0.44 -5.10
C ALA A 184 11.49 1.23 -3.83
N VAL A 185 10.47 1.74 -3.13
CA VAL A 185 10.59 2.52 -1.90
C VAL A 185 9.90 1.79 -0.74
N GLY A 186 10.53 1.72 0.42
CA GLY A 186 9.94 1.13 1.61
C GLY A 186 10.81 1.28 2.86
N ASP A 187 10.31 0.77 3.99
CA ASP A 187 11.04 0.78 5.26
C ASP A 187 12.17 -0.28 5.31
N GLY A 188 12.83 -0.44 6.46
CA GLY A 188 13.91 -1.42 6.65
C GLY A 188 13.49 -2.88 6.83
N ALA A 189 12.21 -3.21 6.81
CA ALA A 189 11.71 -4.53 7.13
C ALA A 189 12.25 -5.59 6.14
N PRO A 190 12.86 -6.69 6.62
CA PRO A 190 13.49 -7.68 5.73
C PRO A 190 12.55 -8.27 4.68
N TRP A 191 11.26 -8.44 5.01
CA TRP A 191 10.29 -9.02 4.10
C TRP A 191 10.00 -8.13 2.88
N ILE A 192 10.10 -6.80 3.01
CA ILE A 192 9.97 -5.86 1.89
C ILE A 192 11.09 -6.10 0.90
N TRP A 193 12.33 -6.11 1.37
CA TRP A 193 13.50 -6.25 0.50
C TRP A 193 13.63 -7.64 -0.12
N ASN A 194 13.15 -8.69 0.55
CA ASN A 194 13.04 -10.01 -0.05
C ASN A 194 12.05 -10.02 -1.23
N LEU A 195 10.90 -9.35 -1.08
CA LEU A 195 9.89 -9.20 -2.12
C LEU A 195 10.41 -8.35 -3.29
N VAL A 196 11.03 -7.20 -2.99
CA VAL A 196 11.64 -6.31 -3.99
C VAL A 196 12.70 -7.05 -4.78
N ASN A 197 13.59 -7.81 -4.13
CA ASN A 197 14.60 -8.61 -4.82
C ASN A 197 14.01 -9.74 -5.67
N PHE A 198 12.77 -10.15 -5.44
CA PHE A 198 12.12 -11.21 -6.20
C PHE A 198 11.32 -10.67 -7.40
N HIS A 199 10.54 -9.60 -7.19
CA HIS A 199 9.65 -9.05 -8.23
C HIS A 199 10.20 -7.80 -8.94
N PHE A 200 11.08 -7.04 -8.29
CA PHE A 200 11.52 -5.70 -8.72
C PHE A 200 13.07 -5.60 -8.65
N TYR A 201 13.75 -6.68 -9.04
CA TYR A 201 15.17 -6.90 -8.75
C TYR A 201 16.11 -5.93 -9.47
N ASP A 202 15.68 -5.38 -10.60
CA ASP A 202 16.41 -4.43 -11.45
C ASP A 202 16.07 -2.96 -11.12
N SER A 203 15.15 -2.74 -10.19
CA SER A 203 14.68 -1.41 -9.82
C SER A 203 15.61 -0.73 -8.82
N LEU A 204 15.68 0.60 -8.88
CA LEU A 204 16.36 1.42 -7.88
C LEU A 204 15.73 1.18 -6.50
N GLN A 205 16.51 0.80 -5.51
CA GLN A 205 16.01 0.49 -4.16
C GLN A 205 16.29 1.63 -3.20
N THR A 206 15.25 2.20 -2.61
CA THR A 206 15.35 3.37 -1.72
C THR A 206 14.69 3.08 -0.37
N ILE A 207 15.46 3.20 0.70
CA ILE A 207 14.89 3.19 2.05
C ILE A 207 14.21 4.52 2.30
N ASP A 208 13.01 4.52 2.86
CA ASP A 208 12.35 5.74 3.30
C ASP A 208 13.27 6.60 4.18
N TYR A 209 13.50 7.85 3.76
CA TYR A 209 14.35 8.80 4.47
C TYR A 209 13.87 9.11 5.90
N TYR A 210 12.57 9.27 6.10
CA TYR A 210 12.00 9.58 7.41
C TYR A 210 12.11 8.38 8.37
N HIS A 211 11.90 7.16 7.88
CA HIS A 211 12.20 5.96 8.68
C HIS A 211 13.69 5.85 9.01
N ALA A 212 14.59 6.13 8.06
CA ALA A 212 16.02 6.16 8.36
C ALA A 212 16.38 7.25 9.38
N SER A 213 15.70 8.40 9.37
CA SER A 213 15.84 9.44 10.39
C SER A 213 15.32 8.99 11.76
N GLU A 214 14.24 8.22 11.85
CA GLU A 214 13.79 7.63 13.13
C GLU A 214 14.88 6.76 13.78
N HIS A 215 15.63 6.00 12.97
CA HIS A 215 16.80 5.25 13.43
C HIS A 215 17.94 6.16 13.92
N LEU A 216 18.15 7.32 13.28
CA LEU A 216 19.10 8.32 13.79
C LEU A 216 18.65 8.89 15.15
N HIS A 217 17.36 9.19 15.31
CA HIS A 217 16.82 9.66 16.59
C HIS A 217 17.05 8.63 17.70
N GLN A 218 16.74 7.36 17.45
CA GLN A 218 16.98 6.27 18.41
C GLN A 218 18.48 6.15 18.76
N ALA A 219 19.36 6.23 17.77
CA ALA A 219 20.80 6.21 17.99
C ALA A 219 21.29 7.42 18.82
N ALA A 220 20.74 8.62 18.58
CA ALA A 220 21.08 9.82 19.33
C ALA A 220 20.71 9.68 20.82
N ASP A 221 19.50 9.19 21.11
CA ASP A 221 19.02 8.95 22.48
C ASP A 221 19.86 7.91 23.21
N LEU A 222 20.30 6.86 22.49
CA LEU A 222 21.16 5.82 23.05
C LEU A 222 22.59 6.32 23.33
N LEU A 223 23.13 7.21 22.50
CA LEU A 223 24.46 7.81 22.68
C LEU A 223 24.48 8.82 23.82
N TYR A 224 23.42 9.63 23.95
CA TYR A 224 23.36 10.78 24.86
C TYR A 224 22.10 10.75 25.77
N PRO A 225 21.90 9.70 26.59
CA PRO A 225 20.65 9.50 27.34
C PRO A 225 20.35 10.56 28.41
N THR A 226 21.34 11.38 28.77
CA THR A 226 21.22 12.43 29.79
C THR A 226 21.63 13.81 29.27
N ASP A 227 21.90 13.95 27.97
CA ASP A 227 22.34 15.21 27.36
C ASP A 227 21.56 15.47 26.05
N PRO A 228 20.34 16.01 26.16
CA PRO A 228 19.50 16.29 25.00
C PRO A 228 20.14 17.25 23.99
N GLU A 229 20.96 18.19 24.44
CA GLU A 229 21.64 19.11 23.52
C GLU A 229 22.73 18.41 22.72
N ALA A 230 23.50 17.51 23.34
CA ALA A 230 24.47 16.70 22.62
C ALA A 230 23.79 15.72 21.66
N ALA A 231 22.65 15.14 22.06
CA ALA A 231 21.80 14.31 21.19
C ALA A 231 21.38 15.09 19.94
N GLN A 232 20.81 16.29 20.12
CA GLN A 232 20.38 17.13 19.00
C GLN A 232 21.54 17.57 18.09
N ARG A 233 22.69 17.96 18.67
CA ARG A 233 23.88 18.32 17.87
C ARG A 233 24.42 17.13 17.08
N TRP A 234 24.35 15.92 17.64
CA TRP A 234 24.73 14.71 16.93
C TRP A 234 23.74 14.37 15.82
N LEU A 235 22.44 14.48 16.09
CA LEU A 235 21.37 14.23 15.14
C LEU A 235 21.51 15.14 13.91
N ASN A 236 21.52 16.47 14.07
CA ASN A 236 21.60 17.41 12.96
C ASN A 236 22.79 17.13 12.03
N ARG A 237 23.96 16.79 12.59
CA ARG A 237 25.15 16.45 11.80
C ARG A 237 24.97 15.15 11.02
N ASN A 238 24.32 14.16 11.60
CA ASN A 238 24.15 12.86 10.96
C ASN A 238 22.95 12.82 10.02
N GLU A 239 21.93 13.66 10.18
CA GLU A 239 20.88 13.87 9.17
C GLU A 239 21.48 14.41 7.87
N THR A 240 22.35 15.42 7.95
CA THR A 240 23.07 15.93 6.77
C THR A 240 23.91 14.83 6.11
N ARG A 241 24.67 14.05 6.91
CA ARG A 241 25.48 12.94 6.38
C ARG A 241 24.62 11.84 5.76
N LEU A 242 23.49 11.51 6.38
CA LEU A 242 22.56 10.52 5.88
C LEU A 242 22.04 10.98 4.51
N PHE A 243 21.55 12.21 4.42
CA PHE A 243 21.09 12.81 3.16
C PHE A 243 22.18 12.79 2.08
N GLN A 244 23.43 13.05 2.44
CA GLN A 244 24.59 12.99 1.54
C GLN A 244 25.05 11.56 1.17
N GLY A 245 24.36 10.51 1.61
CA GLY A 245 24.70 9.13 1.25
C GLY A 245 25.72 8.44 2.16
N HIS A 246 26.12 9.07 3.26
CA HIS A 246 27.18 8.57 4.17
C HIS A 246 26.66 7.64 5.28
N ALA A 247 25.68 6.79 4.96
CA ALA A 247 25.12 5.80 5.89
C ALA A 247 26.17 4.79 6.39
N ASP A 248 27.20 4.49 5.59
CA ASP A 248 28.32 3.63 5.97
C ASP A 248 29.19 4.24 7.08
N GLN A 249 29.44 5.55 7.02
CA GLN A 249 30.16 6.28 8.06
C GLN A 249 29.35 6.33 9.36
N ILE A 250 28.03 6.54 9.26
CA ILE A 250 27.12 6.49 10.40
C ILE A 250 27.18 5.11 11.05
N ALA A 251 27.05 4.04 10.26
CA ALA A 251 27.15 2.66 10.72
C ALA A 251 28.49 2.37 11.44
N ALA A 252 29.62 2.79 10.87
CA ALA A 252 30.94 2.57 11.46
C ALA A 252 31.09 3.28 12.82
N ASN A 253 30.66 4.53 12.92
CA ASN A 253 30.70 5.31 14.17
C ASN A 253 29.82 4.67 15.26
N LEU A 254 28.62 4.23 14.89
CA LEU A 254 27.70 3.55 15.83
C LEU A 254 28.27 2.19 16.27
N ALA A 255 28.85 1.42 15.35
CA ALA A 255 29.50 0.15 15.67
C ALA A 255 30.67 0.33 16.66
N GLN A 256 31.45 1.40 16.51
CA GLN A 256 32.52 1.73 17.46
C GLN A 256 31.97 2.10 18.84
N ALA A 257 30.90 2.89 18.89
CA ALA A 257 30.21 3.24 20.13
C ALA A 257 29.53 2.02 20.79
N ALA A 258 29.19 1.00 20.01
CA ALA A 258 28.58 -0.26 20.45
C ALA A 258 29.58 -1.31 20.99
N SER A 259 30.79 -0.91 21.38
CA SER A 259 31.87 -1.84 21.80
C SER A 259 31.65 -2.53 23.15
N GLY A 260 30.72 -2.07 23.98
CA GLY A 260 30.36 -2.70 25.25
C GLY A 260 29.34 -3.85 25.13
N HIS A 261 28.91 -4.38 26.29
CA HIS A 261 28.01 -5.53 26.39
C HIS A 261 26.63 -5.25 27.04
N SER A 262 26.39 -4.01 27.49
CA SER A 262 25.07 -3.67 28.07
C SER A 262 23.97 -3.64 27.00
N GLN A 263 22.70 -3.65 27.43
CA GLN A 263 21.56 -3.58 26.50
C GLN A 263 21.67 -2.38 25.55
N ARG A 264 22.02 -1.20 26.08
CA ARG A 264 22.30 0.00 25.28
C ARG A 264 23.33 -0.22 24.16
N HIS A 265 24.40 -0.98 24.41
CA HIS A 265 25.40 -1.26 23.38
C HIS A 265 24.87 -2.26 22.34
N LYS A 266 23.97 -3.18 22.72
CA LYS A 266 23.27 -4.05 21.78
C LYS A 266 22.30 -3.24 20.92
N ASP A 267 21.56 -2.32 21.52
CA ASP A 267 20.63 -1.45 20.79
C ASP A 267 21.39 -0.54 19.81
N LEU A 268 22.51 0.07 20.22
CA LEU A 268 23.40 0.80 19.31
C LEU A 268 23.95 -0.06 18.17
N ARG A 269 24.22 -1.35 18.45
CA ARG A 269 24.65 -2.29 17.41
C ARG A 269 23.54 -2.58 16.41
N THR A 270 22.29 -2.70 16.88
CA THR A 270 21.11 -2.81 16.01
C THR A 270 21.01 -1.62 15.06
N GLU A 271 21.19 -0.40 15.57
CA GLU A 271 21.19 0.82 14.74
C GLU A 271 22.37 0.84 13.75
N ALA A 272 23.56 0.44 14.19
CA ALA A 272 24.72 0.32 13.31
C ALA A 272 24.49 -0.68 12.17
N ASP A 273 23.93 -1.85 12.50
CA ASP A 273 23.62 -2.92 11.54
C ASP A 273 22.54 -2.47 10.55
N TYR A 274 21.56 -1.68 10.99
CA TYR A 274 20.54 -1.08 10.12
C TYR A 274 21.17 -0.22 9.02
N PHE A 275 21.94 0.81 9.38
CA PHE A 275 22.59 1.68 8.39
C PHE A 275 23.60 0.90 7.53
N GLY A 276 24.37 -0.02 8.13
CA GLY A 276 25.35 -0.83 7.42
C GLY A 276 24.73 -1.74 6.36
N LYS A 277 23.59 -2.37 6.69
CA LYS A 277 22.82 -3.25 5.79
C LYS A 277 22.17 -2.47 4.66
N HIS A 278 21.68 -1.26 4.94
CA HIS A 278 20.85 -0.49 4.03
C HIS A 278 21.59 0.63 3.27
N LYS A 279 22.88 0.87 3.54
CA LYS A 279 23.67 1.97 2.96
C LYS A 279 23.51 2.20 1.45
N ARG A 280 23.44 1.13 0.65
CA ARG A 280 23.29 1.22 -0.82
C ARG A 280 21.93 1.79 -1.24
N ARG A 281 20.94 1.72 -0.36
CA ARG A 281 19.56 2.22 -0.54
C ARG A 281 19.34 3.61 0.05
N MET A 282 20.39 4.23 0.57
CA MET A 282 20.35 5.51 1.30
C MET A 282 21.15 6.60 0.56
N GLN A 283 21.17 6.56 -0.78
CA GLN A 283 21.86 7.57 -1.61
C GLN A 283 20.93 8.75 -1.91
N TYR A 284 20.46 9.42 -0.86
CA TYR A 284 19.33 10.36 -0.95
C TYR A 284 19.59 11.58 -1.82
N LEU A 285 20.79 12.15 -1.75
CA LEU A 285 21.18 13.27 -2.58
C LEU A 285 21.12 12.89 -4.07
N GLU A 286 21.69 11.74 -4.44
CA GLU A 286 21.65 11.22 -5.81
C GLU A 286 20.20 10.99 -6.26
N PHE A 287 19.39 10.32 -5.44
CA PHE A 287 17.98 10.09 -5.75
C PHE A 287 17.21 11.40 -5.93
N ARG A 288 17.51 12.41 -5.12
CA ARG A 288 16.88 13.73 -5.21
C ARG A 288 17.26 14.43 -6.51
N GLU A 289 18.55 14.46 -6.86
CA GLU A 289 19.07 15.08 -8.08
C GLU A 289 18.57 14.38 -9.35
N GLU A 290 18.40 13.07 -9.29
CA GLU A 290 17.82 12.29 -10.39
C GLU A 290 16.28 12.40 -10.46
N GLY A 291 15.62 13.05 -9.51
CA GLY A 291 14.17 13.26 -9.52
C GLY A 291 13.35 12.06 -9.02
N TYR A 292 13.92 11.18 -8.20
CA TYR A 292 13.21 10.09 -7.53
C TYR A 292 12.66 10.54 -6.16
N PRO A 293 11.49 10.03 -5.74
CA PRO A 293 11.03 10.20 -4.37
C PRO A 293 11.97 9.48 -3.39
N ILE A 294 12.27 10.13 -2.26
CA ILE A 294 13.11 9.57 -1.19
C ILE A 294 12.31 9.08 0.04
N GLY A 295 10.99 9.32 0.03
CA GLY A 295 10.07 8.93 1.09
C GLY A 295 8.90 8.14 0.53
N SER A 296 8.32 7.31 1.38
CA SER A 296 7.27 6.34 1.12
C SER A 296 5.87 6.86 1.49
N GLY A 297 5.71 8.19 1.60
CA GLY A 297 4.45 8.83 2.00
C GLY A 297 3.24 8.43 1.14
N MET A 298 3.44 8.05 -0.13
CA MET A 298 2.39 7.54 -1.02
C MET A 298 1.81 6.18 -0.59
N VAL A 299 2.55 5.39 0.20
CA VAL A 299 2.06 4.11 0.74
C VAL A 299 1.76 4.23 2.23
N GLU A 300 2.50 5.03 3.00
CA GLU A 300 2.21 5.26 4.43
C GLU A 300 0.86 5.95 4.65
N SER A 301 0.56 6.99 3.86
CA SER A 301 -0.73 7.66 3.89
C SER A 301 -1.86 6.65 3.68
N GLU A 302 -1.60 5.65 2.84
CA GLU A 302 -2.61 4.69 2.41
C GLU A 302 -2.75 3.54 3.40
N ALA A 303 -1.65 3.08 3.99
CA ALA A 303 -1.69 2.23 5.17
C ALA A 303 -2.54 2.87 6.29
N LYS A 304 -2.45 4.20 6.47
CA LYS A 304 -3.31 4.96 7.40
C LYS A 304 -4.78 5.00 6.94
N GLN A 305 -5.04 5.18 5.64
CA GLN A 305 -6.40 5.14 5.06
C GLN A 305 -7.06 3.77 5.18
N PHE A 306 -6.34 2.67 4.92
CA PHE A 306 -6.80 1.32 5.21
C PHE A 306 -7.08 1.15 6.70
N LYS A 307 -6.15 1.56 7.57
CA LYS A 307 -6.32 1.49 9.02
C LYS A 307 -7.55 2.27 9.49
N ALA A 308 -7.83 3.46 8.95
CA ALA A 308 -9.02 4.24 9.28
C ALA A 308 -10.31 3.46 9.02
N ARG A 309 -10.34 2.62 7.98
CA ARG A 309 -11.48 1.74 7.68
C ARG A 309 -11.57 0.52 8.58
N PHE A 310 -10.44 -0.07 8.98
CA PHE A 310 -10.40 -1.37 9.67
C PHE A 310 -10.19 -1.29 11.19
N CYS A 311 -9.78 -0.14 11.74
CA CYS A 311 -9.36 0.03 13.13
C CYS A 311 -10.11 1.13 13.89
N GLY A 312 -11.39 1.36 13.58
CA GLY A 312 -12.25 2.23 14.39
C GLY A 312 -12.48 1.70 15.82
N PRO A 313 -13.04 2.52 16.73
CA PRO A 313 -13.26 2.14 18.12
C PRO A 313 -14.00 0.81 18.25
N GLY A 314 -13.40 -0.15 18.97
CA GLY A 314 -13.99 -1.47 19.22
C GLY A 314 -14.03 -2.43 18.02
N MET A 315 -13.55 -2.03 16.84
CA MET A 315 -13.62 -2.87 15.64
C MET A 315 -12.76 -4.13 15.76
N ARG A 316 -13.38 -5.27 15.49
CA ARG A 316 -12.72 -6.58 15.41
C ARG A 316 -13.35 -7.38 14.27
N TRP A 317 -12.55 -7.73 13.28
CA TRP A 317 -13.05 -8.34 12.05
C TRP A 317 -12.92 -9.86 12.09
N SER A 318 -13.83 -10.58 11.42
CA SER A 318 -13.44 -11.91 10.93
C SER A 318 -12.46 -11.75 9.78
N ARG A 319 -11.52 -12.69 9.63
CA ARG A 319 -10.63 -12.76 8.46
C ARG A 319 -11.39 -12.67 7.15
N GLU A 320 -12.39 -13.52 7.01
CA GLU A 320 -13.25 -13.61 5.83
C GLU A 320 -14.04 -12.33 5.53
N GLY A 321 -14.32 -11.52 6.56
CA GLY A 321 -14.99 -10.23 6.41
C GLY A 321 -14.02 -9.14 5.95
N ALA A 322 -12.83 -9.10 6.56
CA ALA A 322 -11.78 -8.16 6.18
C ALA A 322 -11.30 -8.41 4.74
N GLU A 323 -10.98 -9.66 4.40
CA GLU A 323 -10.46 -10.05 3.08
C GLU A 323 -11.42 -9.76 1.92
N ARG A 324 -12.73 -9.62 2.17
CA ARG A 324 -13.69 -9.22 1.14
C ARG A 324 -13.84 -7.72 0.99
N LEU A 325 -13.58 -6.98 2.05
CA LEU A 325 -13.66 -5.53 2.03
C LEU A 325 -12.37 -4.88 1.54
N ILE A 326 -11.21 -5.51 1.80
CA ILE A 326 -9.90 -5.06 1.33
C ILE A 326 -9.87 -4.73 -0.17
N PRO A 327 -10.32 -5.61 -1.10
CA PRO A 327 -10.22 -5.33 -2.53
C PRO A 327 -11.20 -4.26 -3.01
N ILE A 328 -12.38 -4.13 -2.37
CA ILE A 328 -13.29 -2.98 -2.59
C ILE A 328 -12.57 -1.69 -2.21
N ARG A 329 -11.97 -1.65 -1.01
CA ARG A 329 -11.25 -0.48 -0.51
C ARG A 329 -10.06 -0.13 -1.41
N ALA A 330 -9.28 -1.12 -1.84
CA ALA A 330 -8.17 -0.92 -2.78
C ALA A 330 -8.63 -0.35 -4.13
N ALA A 331 -9.73 -0.88 -4.69
CA ALA A 331 -10.29 -0.38 -5.94
C ALA A 331 -10.78 1.08 -5.83
N ILE A 332 -11.41 1.45 -4.70
CA ILE A 332 -11.84 2.83 -4.43
C ILE A 332 -10.64 3.77 -4.34
N MET A 333 -9.63 3.41 -3.54
CA MET A 333 -8.43 4.23 -3.35
C MET A 333 -7.63 4.37 -4.64
N SER A 334 -7.68 3.37 -5.52
CA SER A 334 -7.04 3.39 -6.83
C SER A 334 -7.86 4.13 -7.90
N HIS A 335 -9.02 4.70 -7.56
CA HIS A 335 -9.99 5.25 -8.51
C HIS A 335 -10.42 4.27 -9.62
N GLN A 336 -10.40 2.97 -9.32
CA GLN A 336 -10.75 1.89 -10.24
C GLN A 336 -12.10 1.23 -9.92
N PHE A 337 -12.76 1.59 -8.82
CA PHE A 337 -14.01 0.96 -8.40
C PHE A 337 -15.08 0.99 -9.49
N ASP A 338 -15.35 2.16 -10.07
CA ASP A 338 -16.36 2.33 -11.12
C ASP A 338 -16.00 1.59 -12.41
N THR A 339 -14.72 1.58 -12.78
CA THR A 339 -14.21 0.83 -13.93
C THR A 339 -14.32 -0.68 -13.75
N LEU A 340 -14.11 -1.16 -12.52
CA LEU A 340 -14.17 -2.57 -12.16
C LEU A 340 -15.59 -3.08 -11.96
N TRP A 341 -16.52 -2.21 -11.55
CA TRP A 341 -17.86 -2.60 -11.17
C TRP A 341 -18.61 -3.41 -12.25
N PRO A 342 -18.66 -3.00 -13.54
CA PRO A 342 -19.35 -3.79 -14.56
C PRO A 342 -18.75 -5.18 -14.74
N ILE A 343 -17.43 -5.34 -14.55
CA ILE A 343 -16.78 -6.65 -14.63
C ILE A 343 -17.23 -7.50 -13.45
N VAL A 344 -17.13 -6.95 -12.24
CA VAL A 344 -17.50 -7.62 -10.99
C VAL A 344 -18.98 -8.02 -10.97
N TYR A 345 -19.86 -7.14 -11.46
CA TYR A 345 -21.30 -7.36 -11.47
C TYR A 345 -21.72 -8.51 -12.39
N ASN A 346 -21.04 -8.64 -13.54
CA ASN A 346 -21.33 -9.62 -14.58
C ASN A 346 -20.55 -10.94 -14.43
N LEU A 347 -19.75 -11.10 -13.36
CA LEU A 347 -19.07 -12.37 -13.10
C LEU A 347 -20.09 -13.51 -12.92
N PRO A 348 -19.82 -14.72 -13.45
CA PRO A 348 -20.68 -15.87 -13.24
C PRO A 348 -20.89 -16.10 -11.73
N GLN A 349 -22.15 -16.15 -11.32
CA GLN A 349 -22.50 -16.44 -9.95
C GLN A 349 -22.35 -17.95 -9.74
N ASN A 350 -21.34 -18.36 -8.97
CA ASN A 350 -21.14 -19.76 -8.57
C ASN A 350 -22.20 -20.23 -7.58
#